data_AF-G0LG47-F1
#
_entry.id   AF-G0LG47-F1
#
_cell.length_a   1.000
_cell.length_b   1.000
_cell.length_c   1.000
_cell.angle_alpha   90.00
_cell.angle_beta   90.00
_cell.angle_gamma   90.00
#
_symmetry.space_group_name_H-M   'P 1'
#
loop_
_entity.id
_entity.type
_entity.pdbx_description
1 polymer ?
#
loop_
_entity_poly.entity_id
_entity_poly.type
_entity_poly.pdbx_seq_one_letter_code
_entity_poly.pdbx_strand_id
1 'polypeptide(L)'
;MLEKYGLSREIAARYIDAITRSNQTQTAEELDVSRDTVNRYKNAFQEMNAQERLLLISTQPRKNSLTKPQSDPSIAQAYQKGDRVKLILDKELGPDKHLHGKTGEIIDVSFDDAASVTGDSEDNFIYTVKLDNGEIPDLHFRRHDLKRIDS
;
A
#
# COMPACT_ATOMS: atom_id res chain seq x y z
N MET A 1 6.52 1.70 20.70
CA MET A 1 7.01 1.05 19.46
C MET A 1 7.81 2.03 18.61
N LEU A 2 7.21 3.07 18.02
CA LEU A 2 7.93 4.12 17.27
C LEU A 2 9.00 4.84 18.11
N GLU A 3 8.73 5.07 19.40
CA GLU A 3 9.69 5.65 20.35
C GLU A 3 10.99 4.84 20.47
N LYS A 4 10.94 3.50 20.29
CA LYS A 4 12.13 2.63 20.28
C LYS A 4 13.09 2.98 19.14
N TYR A 5 12.56 3.55 18.06
CA TYR A 5 13.30 3.96 16.88
C TYR A 5 13.55 5.48 16.84
N GLY A 6 13.19 6.21 17.90
CA GLY A 6 13.26 7.68 17.94
C GLY A 6 12.27 8.36 16.98
N LEU A 7 11.16 7.68 16.68
CA LEU A 7 10.19 8.10 15.67
C LEU A 7 8.92 8.66 16.33
N SER A 8 8.40 9.76 15.77
CA SER A 8 7.17 10.41 16.18
C SER A 8 5.96 9.72 15.55
N ARG A 9 4.91 9.51 16.34
CA ARG A 9 3.61 9.02 15.85
C ARG A 9 3.01 9.95 14.80
N GLU A 10 3.19 11.26 14.93
CA GLU A 10 2.67 12.25 13.98
C GLU A 10 3.35 12.09 12.61
N ILE A 11 4.67 12.02 12.58
CA ILE A 11 5.42 11.83 11.33
C ILE A 11 5.18 10.43 10.77
N ALA A 12 4.99 9.40 11.59
CA ALA A 12 4.62 8.07 11.10
C ALA A 12 3.26 8.07 10.38
N ALA A 13 2.26 8.77 10.92
CA ALA A 13 0.96 8.88 10.28
C ALA A 13 1.05 9.63 8.94
N ARG A 14 1.81 10.73 8.90
CA ARG A 14 2.07 11.47 7.66
C ARG A 14 2.91 10.66 6.67
N TYR A 15 3.87 9.86 7.16
CA TYR A 15 4.68 8.95 6.34
C TYR A 15 3.81 7.91 5.64
N ILE A 16 2.87 7.28 6.36
CA ILE A 16 1.95 6.30 5.77
C ILE A 16 1.15 6.93 4.62
N ASP A 17 0.65 8.16 4.79
CA ASP A 17 -0.05 8.87 3.73
C ASP A 17 0.87 9.30 2.58
N ALA A 18 2.10 9.73 2.86
CA ALA A 18 3.03 10.18 1.84
C ALA A 18 3.53 9.02 0.95
N ILE A 19 3.87 7.86 1.53
CA ILE A 19 4.39 6.72 0.75
C ILE A 19 3.38 6.10 -0.20
N THR A 20 2.08 6.31 0.02
CA THR A 20 1.04 5.82 -0.89
C THR A 20 0.95 6.64 -2.17
N ARG A 21 1.58 7.81 -2.22
CA ARG A 21 1.44 8.79 -3.30
C ARG A 21 2.74 9.46 -3.74
N SER A 22 3.87 9.08 -3.16
CA SER A 22 5.15 9.74 -3.39
C SER A 22 6.30 8.77 -3.19
N ASN A 23 7.35 8.92 -3.99
CA ASN A 23 8.58 8.16 -3.77
C ASN A 23 9.32 8.65 -2.51
N GLN A 24 10.41 7.96 -2.13
CA GLN A 24 11.14 8.26 -0.89
C GLN A 24 11.65 9.71 -0.83
N THR A 25 12.14 10.25 -1.96
CA THR A 25 12.67 11.62 -2.03
C THR A 25 11.56 12.64 -1.83
N GLN A 26 10.45 12.48 -2.55
CA GLN A 26 9.28 13.34 -2.43
C GLN A 26 8.65 13.26 -1.04
N THR A 27 8.60 12.06 -0.44
CA THR A 27 8.13 11.86 0.93
C THR A 27 9.03 12.59 1.94
N ALA A 28 10.35 12.54 1.76
CA ALA A 28 11.29 13.24 2.63
C ALA A 28 11.08 14.76 2.58
N GLU A 29 10.93 15.30 1.37
CA GLU A 29 10.65 16.73 1.15
C GLU A 29 9.32 17.16 1.78
N GLU A 30 8.25 16.38 1.60
CA GLU A 30 6.93 16.74 2.12
C GLU A 30 6.86 16.70 3.65
N LEU A 31 7.52 15.71 4.24
CA LEU A 31 7.56 15.56 5.69
C LEU A 31 8.54 16.54 6.36
N ASP A 32 9.35 17.25 5.57
CA ASP A 32 10.45 18.08 6.04
C ASP A 32 11.42 17.28 6.92
N VAL A 33 11.78 16.07 6.46
CA VAL A 33 12.70 15.15 7.15
C VAL A 33 13.76 14.61 6.20
N SER A 34 14.85 14.08 6.74
CA SER A 34 15.86 13.43 5.90
C SER A 34 15.34 12.13 5.27
N ARG A 35 15.88 11.76 4.11
CA ARG A 35 15.64 10.45 3.47
C ARG A 35 15.94 9.27 4.40
N ASP A 36 16.95 9.40 5.26
CA ASP A 36 17.28 8.41 6.30
C ASP A 36 16.18 8.29 7.35
N THR A 37 15.50 9.40 7.66
CA THR A 37 14.35 9.40 8.57
C THR A 37 13.18 8.67 7.94
N VAL A 38 12.90 8.91 6.66
CA VAL A 38 11.91 8.14 5.88
C VAL A 38 12.23 6.64 5.90
N ASN A 39 13.50 6.26 5.72
CA ASN A 39 13.95 4.86 5.80
C ASN A 39 13.77 4.24 7.19
N ARG A 40 13.94 5.03 8.27
CA ARG A 40 13.67 4.54 9.63
C ARG A 40 12.18 4.28 9.85
N TYR A 41 11.30 5.16 9.38
CA TYR A 41 9.84 4.92 9.43
C TYR A 41 9.44 3.70 8.60
N LYS A 42 10.03 3.53 7.43
CA LYS A 42 9.86 2.34 6.58
C LYS A 42 10.20 1.05 7.31
N ASN A 43 11.42 0.94 7.80
CA ASN A 43 11.90 -0.28 8.47
C ASN A 43 11.07 -0.56 9.72
N ALA A 44 10.73 0.48 10.49
CA ALA A 44 9.85 0.33 11.63
C ALA A 44 8.48 -0.22 11.22
N PHE A 45 7.88 0.28 10.13
CA PHE A 45 6.58 -0.17 9.62
C PHE A 45 6.59 -1.63 9.15
N GLN A 46 7.66 -2.06 8.48
CA GLN A 46 7.83 -3.46 8.03
C GLN A 46 7.89 -4.44 9.20
N GLU A 47 8.52 -4.06 10.31
CA GLU A 47 8.60 -4.88 11.53
C GLU A 47 7.28 -4.94 12.32
N MET A 48 6.28 -4.11 11.98
CA MET A 48 5.01 -4.07 12.71
C MET A 48 4.06 -5.18 12.28
N ASN A 49 3.34 -5.75 13.24
CA ASN A 49 2.23 -6.64 12.96
C ASN A 49 0.98 -5.87 12.46
N ALA A 50 0.00 -6.61 11.92
CA ALA A 50 -1.20 -6.01 11.33
C ALA A 50 -1.99 -5.10 12.31
N GLN A 51 -2.06 -5.45 13.60
CA GLN A 51 -2.75 -4.63 14.60
C GLN A 51 -1.98 -3.34 14.92
N GLU A 52 -0.65 -3.42 14.98
CA GLU A 52 0.22 -2.26 15.22
C GLU A 52 0.16 -1.26 14.05
N ARG A 53 0.13 -1.77 12.81
CA ARG A 53 -0.09 -0.95 11.61
C ARG A 53 -1.47 -0.30 11.60
N LEU A 54 -2.51 -1.08 11.90
CA LEU A 54 -3.89 -0.57 12.05
C LEU A 54 -3.99 0.52 13.12
N LEU A 55 -3.29 0.36 14.24
CA LEU A 55 -3.29 1.36 15.30
C LEU A 55 -2.68 2.68 14.83
N LEU A 56 -1.59 2.65 14.04
CA LEU A 56 -1.01 3.87 13.46
C LEU A 56 -1.96 4.55 12.50
N ILE A 57 -2.57 3.80 11.59
CA ILE A 57 -3.56 4.30 10.62
C ILE A 57 -4.77 4.90 11.36
N SER A 58 -5.26 4.24 12.42
CA SER A 58 -6.44 4.69 13.17
C SER A 58 -6.25 5.95 14.01
N THR A 59 -5.00 6.32 14.33
CA THR A 59 -4.70 7.45 15.24
C THR A 59 -4.40 8.77 14.55
N GLN A 60 -4.74 8.89 13.27
CA GLN A 60 -4.67 10.15 12.54
C GLN A 60 -5.43 11.24 13.33
N PRO A 61 -4.78 12.35 13.75
CA PRO A 61 -5.50 13.45 14.34
C PRO A 61 -6.38 14.03 13.23
N ARG A 62 -7.71 13.82 13.33
CA ARG A 62 -8.68 14.58 12.56
C ARG A 62 -8.44 16.06 12.86
N LYS A 63 -7.69 16.76 12.02
CA LYS A 63 -7.71 18.23 12.02
C LYS A 63 -9.10 18.62 11.51
N ASN A 64 -9.90 19.15 12.42
CA ASN A 64 -11.29 19.58 12.22
C ASN A 64 -11.53 20.20 10.83
N SER A 65 -12.46 19.61 10.08
CA SER A 65 -13.35 20.31 9.16
C SER A 65 -14.62 19.45 9.06
N LEU A 66 -15.78 20.04 9.32
CA LEU A 66 -17.07 19.39 9.24
C LEU A 66 -17.34 18.94 7.79
N THR A 67 -16.98 17.72 7.43
CA THR A 67 -17.69 16.93 6.42
C THR A 67 -17.67 15.47 6.86
N LYS A 68 -18.68 14.73 6.42
CA LYS A 68 -18.98 13.30 6.68
C LYS A 68 -17.72 12.41 6.57
N PRO A 69 -17.72 11.16 7.08
CA PRO A 69 -16.61 10.22 6.85
C PRO A 69 -16.40 10.05 5.34
N GLN A 70 -15.54 10.88 4.77
CA GLN A 70 -15.07 10.82 3.41
C GLN A 70 -13.78 10.02 3.51
N SER A 71 -13.87 8.77 3.06
CA SER A 71 -12.75 8.01 2.53
C SER A 71 -11.77 8.97 1.83
N ASP A 72 -10.58 9.11 2.40
CA ASP A 72 -9.55 10.02 1.93
C ASP A 72 -9.17 9.65 0.48
N PRO A 73 -9.36 10.55 -0.50
CA PRO A 73 -9.15 10.23 -1.92
C PRO A 73 -7.68 9.96 -2.27
N SER A 74 -6.71 10.13 -1.36
CA SER A 74 -5.30 9.79 -1.56
C SER A 74 -4.98 8.31 -1.36
N ILE A 75 -5.77 7.58 -0.55
CA ILE A 75 -5.75 6.10 -0.55
C ILE A 75 -6.44 5.56 -1.82
N ALA A 76 -7.18 6.39 -2.57
CA ALA A 76 -8.00 5.93 -3.68
C ALA A 76 -7.24 5.27 -4.85
N GLN A 77 -5.90 5.40 -4.89
CA GLN A 77 -5.07 4.85 -5.96
C GLN A 77 -4.49 3.47 -5.66
N ALA A 78 -4.23 3.15 -4.38
CA ALA A 78 -3.88 1.80 -3.95
C ALA A 78 -5.15 0.97 -3.74
N TYR A 79 -5.07 -0.32 -4.07
CA TYR A 79 -6.20 -1.19 -3.79
C TYR A 79 -6.27 -1.52 -2.29
N GLN A 80 -7.49 -1.72 -1.80
CA GLN A 80 -7.77 -2.10 -0.43
C GLN A 80 -8.21 -3.55 -0.33
N LYS A 81 -8.06 -4.14 0.85
CA LYS A 81 -8.68 -5.44 1.16
C LYS A 81 -10.19 -5.34 0.96
N GLY A 82 -10.76 -6.28 0.22
CA GLY A 82 -12.17 -6.27 -0.19
C GLY A 82 -12.41 -5.69 -1.58
N ASP A 83 -11.43 -5.00 -2.18
CA ASP A 83 -11.58 -4.50 -3.54
C ASP A 83 -11.69 -5.63 -4.55
N ARG A 84 -12.66 -5.50 -5.46
CA ARG A 84 -12.85 -6.39 -6.59
C ARG A 84 -11.92 -5.97 -7.72
N VAL A 85 -11.10 -6.91 -8.19
CA VAL A 85 -10.10 -6.67 -9.23
C VAL A 85 -10.13 -7.74 -10.31
N LYS A 86 -9.67 -7.35 -11.50
CA LYS A 86 -9.38 -8.23 -12.61
C LYS A 86 -7.86 -8.28 -12.82
N LEU A 87 -7.31 -9.48 -12.93
CA LEU A 87 -5.89 -9.70 -13.20
C LEU A 87 -5.59 -9.36 -14.67
N ILE A 88 -4.61 -8.50 -14.91
CA ILE A 88 -4.10 -8.05 -16.21
C ILE A 88 -2.61 -8.38 -16.30
N LEU A 89 -2.31 -9.66 -16.46
CA LEU A 89 -0.93 -10.17 -16.57
C LEU A 89 -0.45 -10.15 -18.03
N ASP A 90 0.86 -10.17 -18.25
CA ASP A 90 1.39 -10.32 -19.61
C ASP A 90 0.93 -11.67 -20.21
N LYS A 91 0.40 -11.61 -21.43
CA LYS A 91 -0.23 -12.74 -22.11
C LYS A 91 0.76 -13.63 -22.82
N GLU A 92 1.97 -13.14 -23.10
CA GLU A 92 2.82 -13.81 -24.10
C GLU A 92 3.73 -14.89 -23.48
N LEU A 93 4.29 -14.72 -22.27
CA LEU A 93 5.39 -15.61 -21.83
C LEU A 93 5.47 -15.95 -20.32
N GLY A 94 4.43 -15.68 -19.52
CA GLY A 94 4.43 -16.01 -18.08
C GLY A 94 3.84 -17.39 -17.73
N PRO A 95 4.36 -18.13 -16.72
CA PRO A 95 3.71 -19.34 -16.18
C PRO A 95 2.30 -19.06 -15.61
N ASP A 96 2.06 -17.81 -15.26
CA ASP A 96 0.86 -17.19 -14.69
C ASP A 96 -0.13 -16.68 -15.75
N LYS A 97 0.14 -16.84 -17.05
CA LYS A 97 -0.76 -16.39 -18.14
C LYS A 97 -2.21 -16.90 -18.01
N HIS A 98 -2.39 -18.06 -17.38
CA HIS A 98 -3.70 -18.70 -17.17
C HIS A 98 -4.58 -17.92 -16.18
N LEU A 99 -3.99 -17.00 -15.41
CA LEU A 99 -4.68 -16.12 -14.49
C LEU A 99 -5.13 -14.82 -15.14
N HIS A 100 -4.58 -14.46 -16.30
CA HIS A 100 -4.98 -13.25 -17.01
C HIS A 100 -6.49 -13.25 -17.28
N GLY A 101 -7.14 -12.15 -16.93
CA GLY A 101 -8.56 -11.93 -17.14
C GLY A 101 -9.46 -12.52 -16.06
N LYS A 102 -8.92 -13.31 -15.11
CA LYS A 102 -9.68 -13.76 -13.94
C LYS A 102 -9.98 -12.59 -13.01
N THR A 103 -11.09 -12.71 -12.31
CA THR A 103 -11.56 -11.76 -11.30
C THR A 103 -11.43 -12.35 -9.91
N GLY A 104 -11.29 -11.47 -8.92
CA GLY A 104 -11.17 -11.86 -7.53
C GLY A 104 -11.30 -10.67 -6.59
N GLU A 105 -11.02 -10.93 -5.32
CA GLU A 105 -11.04 -9.97 -4.23
C GLU A 105 -9.64 -9.90 -3.60
N ILE A 106 -9.18 -8.69 -3.29
CA ILE A 106 -7.93 -8.51 -2.56
C ILE A 106 -8.13 -8.93 -1.11
N ILE A 107 -7.36 -9.92 -0.66
CA ILE A 107 -7.45 -10.46 0.70
C ILE A 107 -6.31 -9.98 1.60
N ASP A 108 -5.22 -9.50 1.02
CA ASP A 108 -4.08 -8.92 1.73
C ASP A 108 -3.36 -7.87 0.87
N VAL A 109 -2.75 -6.90 1.56
CA VAL A 109 -1.92 -5.85 0.96
C VAL A 109 -0.66 -5.73 1.81
N SER A 110 0.49 -6.03 1.21
CA SER A 110 1.80 -5.93 1.86
C SER A 110 2.66 -4.88 1.16
N PHE A 111 3.67 -4.37 1.87
CA PHE A 111 4.54 -3.30 1.41
C PHE A 111 5.97 -3.79 1.33
N ASP A 112 6.59 -3.64 0.15
CA ASP A 112 7.90 -4.22 -0.18
C ASP A 112 8.94 -3.16 -0.63
N ASP A 113 8.55 -1.89 -0.68
CA ASP A 113 9.46 -0.77 -1.01
C ASP A 113 10.22 -0.93 -2.34
N ALA A 114 9.62 -1.57 -3.34
CA ALA A 114 10.22 -1.70 -4.65
C ALA A 114 10.48 -0.31 -5.30
N ALA A 115 9.75 0.73 -4.90
CA ALA A 115 10.00 2.11 -5.35
C ALA A 115 11.36 2.65 -4.93
N SER A 116 12.03 2.08 -3.92
CA SER A 116 13.41 2.48 -3.59
C SER A 116 14.39 2.14 -4.72
N VAL A 117 14.06 1.14 -5.53
CA VAL A 117 14.84 0.69 -6.68
C VAL A 117 14.24 1.20 -7.99
N THR A 118 12.91 1.19 -8.13
CA THR A 118 12.23 1.54 -9.39
C THR A 118 11.90 3.02 -9.51
N GLY A 119 11.83 3.74 -8.39
CA GLY A 119 11.40 5.14 -8.32
C GLY A 119 9.88 5.34 -8.44
N ASP A 120 9.12 4.28 -8.70
CA ASP A 120 7.66 4.30 -8.86
C ASP A 120 6.97 3.84 -7.57
N SER A 121 6.28 4.76 -6.90
CA SER A 121 5.55 4.46 -5.66
C SER A 121 4.43 3.44 -5.83
N GLU A 122 3.91 3.22 -7.05
CA GLU A 122 2.90 2.18 -7.29
C GLU A 122 3.47 0.76 -7.14
N ASP A 123 4.79 0.59 -7.29
CA ASP A 123 5.47 -0.71 -7.10
C ASP A 123 5.62 -1.08 -5.64
N ASN A 124 5.39 -0.15 -4.71
CA ASN A 124 5.59 -0.40 -3.29
C ASN A 124 4.64 -1.42 -2.68
N PHE A 125 3.51 -1.67 -3.33
CA PHE A 125 2.45 -2.54 -2.83
C PHE A 125 2.45 -3.88 -3.54
N ILE A 126 2.36 -4.93 -2.73
CA ILE A 126 2.08 -6.29 -3.16
C ILE A 126 0.66 -6.62 -2.73
N TYR A 127 -0.11 -7.18 -3.65
CA TYR A 127 -1.49 -7.57 -3.44
C TYR A 127 -1.61 -9.09 -3.51
N THR A 128 -2.35 -9.65 -2.56
CA THR A 128 -2.80 -11.05 -2.61
C THR A 128 -4.27 -11.07 -3.00
N VAL A 129 -4.58 -11.76 -4.09
CA VAL A 129 -5.94 -11.85 -4.64
C VAL A 129 -6.48 -13.26 -4.46
N LYS A 130 -7.67 -13.37 -3.87
CA LYS A 130 -8.48 -14.59 -3.90
C LYS A 130 -9.40 -14.53 -5.13
N LEU A 131 -9.23 -15.48 -6.02
CA LEU A 131 -10.02 -15.60 -7.24
C LEU A 131 -11.46 -16.04 -6.95
N ASP A 132 -12.37 -15.76 -7.88
CA ASP A 132 -13.79 -16.09 -7.75
C ASP A 132 -14.07 -17.61 -7.70
N ASN A 133 -13.15 -18.42 -8.21
CA ASN A 133 -13.19 -19.88 -8.08
C ASN A 133 -12.76 -20.37 -6.67
N GLY A 134 -12.40 -19.46 -5.76
CA GLY A 134 -11.94 -19.73 -4.41
C GLY A 134 -10.43 -19.96 -4.28
N GLU A 135 -9.70 -20.00 -5.38
CA GLU A 135 -8.26 -20.20 -5.43
C GLU A 135 -7.50 -18.96 -4.95
N ILE A 136 -6.42 -19.18 -4.21
CA ILE A 136 -5.47 -18.12 -3.82
C ILE A 136 -4.14 -18.52 -4.48
N PRO A 137 -3.80 -17.94 -5.64
CA PRO A 137 -2.54 -18.22 -6.29
C PRO A 137 -1.37 -17.83 -5.37
N ASP A 138 -0.33 -18.66 -5.35
CA ASP A 138 0.94 -18.36 -4.66
C ASP A 138 1.77 -17.38 -5.52
N LEU A 139 1.19 -16.21 -5.80
CA LEU A 139 1.72 -15.16 -6.64
C LEU A 139 1.47 -13.80 -5.99
N HIS A 140 2.44 -12.90 -6.17
CA HIS A 140 2.37 -11.53 -5.71
C HIS A 140 2.03 -10.62 -6.90
N PHE A 141 0.96 -9.86 -6.78
CA PHE A 141 0.55 -8.91 -7.81
C PHE A 141 0.98 -7.50 -7.44
N ARG A 142 1.46 -6.72 -8.40
CA ARG A 142 1.68 -5.27 -8.25
C ARG A 142 0.45 -4.52 -8.75
N ARG A 143 0.43 -3.19 -8.59
CA ARG A 143 -0.69 -2.37 -9.08
C ARG A 143 -0.94 -2.64 -10.57
N HIS A 144 0.10 -2.61 -11.40
CA HIS A 144 -0.04 -2.73 -12.86
C HIS A 144 -0.65 -4.06 -13.32
N ASP A 145 -0.58 -5.10 -12.49
CA ASP A 145 -1.16 -6.42 -12.75
C ASP A 145 -2.66 -6.47 -12.49
N LEU A 146 -3.25 -5.39 -11.96
CA LEU A 146 -4.62 -5.36 -11.44
C LEU A 146 -5.41 -4.21 -12.03
N LYS A 147 -6.67 -4.48 -12.37
CA LYS A 147 -7.66 -3.46 -12.76
C LYS A 147 -8.87 -3.53 -11.85
N ARG A 148 -9.23 -2.43 -11.18
CA ARG A 148 -10.49 -2.33 -10.41
C ARG A 148 -11.67 -2.67 -11.31
N ILE A 149 -12.58 -3.49 -10.79
CA ILE A 149 -13.88 -3.70 -11.38
C ILE A 149 -14.91 -3.05 -10.46
N ASP A 150 -15.42 -1.90 -10.89
CA ASP A 150 -16.57 -1.30 -10.23
C ASP A 150 -17.77 -2.23 -10.48
N SER A 151 -18.39 -2.71 -9.39
CA SER A 151 -19.58 -3.56 -9.43
C SER A 151 -20.86 -2.74 -9.49
#